data_AF-A0A417R371-F1
#
_entry.id   AF-A0A417R371-F1
#
_cell.length_a   1.000
_cell.length_b   1.000
_cell.length_c   1.000
_cell.angle_alpha   90.00
_cell.angle_beta   90.00
_cell.angle_gamma   90.00
#
_symmetry.space_group_name_H-M   'P 1'
#
loop_
_entity.id
_entity.type
_entity.pdbx_description
1 polymer ?
#
loop_
_entity_poly.entity_id
_entity_poly.type
_entity_poly.pdbx_seq_one_letter_code
_entity_poly.pdbx_strand_id
1 'polypeptide(L)'
;MLTLQELKQVVGNREERRKVPSARYLRENDVAVVKQRLIDGAEIIAYQTGYVFYCAGDYGTVFPLFTCRDYVYEAGRKITVVKEDFFDNQPWYVRLILEGEDRLCRNREVREHNNCISYSHISEGWCELVDKRQNVLEKLIIEEAIGEFMDLLTDRQRQVIHQIYFQQRTQREVSRVFGITEPAVSKCISQAKQKMRRNAGRLIGVLQKGE
;
A
#
# COMPACT_ATOMS: atom_id res chain seq x y z
N MET A 1 -22.27 -24.69 1.21
CA MET A 1 -21.35 -23.54 1.24
C MET A 1 -21.96 -22.53 2.19
N LEU A 2 -21.25 -22.11 3.24
CA LEU A 2 -21.83 -21.27 4.30
C LEU A 2 -22.23 -19.90 3.76
N THR A 3 -23.47 -19.46 4.01
CA THR A 3 -23.93 -18.12 3.64
C THR A 3 -23.57 -17.09 4.69
N LEU A 4 -23.63 -15.80 4.35
CA LEU A 4 -23.40 -14.72 5.31
C LEU A 4 -24.44 -14.75 6.45
N GLN A 5 -25.70 -15.04 6.15
CA GLN A 5 -26.75 -15.15 7.16
C GLN A 5 -26.52 -16.32 8.12
N GLU A 6 -26.11 -17.48 7.61
CA GLU A 6 -25.76 -18.64 8.44
C GLU A 6 -24.56 -18.31 9.34
N LEU A 7 -23.53 -17.63 8.82
CA LEU A 7 -22.40 -17.18 9.62
C LEU A 7 -22.83 -16.23 10.75
N LYS A 8 -23.70 -15.25 10.45
CA LYS A 8 -24.27 -14.32 11.46
C LYS A 8 -25.04 -15.07 12.56
N GLN A 9 -25.64 -16.23 12.27
CA GLN A 9 -26.33 -17.06 13.28
C GLN A 9 -25.36 -17.87 14.16
N VAL A 10 -24.30 -18.41 13.56
CA VAL A 10 -23.27 -19.18 14.29
C VAL A 10 -22.48 -18.29 15.25
N VAL A 11 -22.21 -17.06 14.83
CA VAL A 11 -21.41 -16.08 15.57
C VAL A 11 -22.33 -15.32 16.54
N GLY A 12 -22.72 -15.97 17.63
CA GLY A 12 -23.81 -15.56 18.52
C GLY A 12 -23.60 -14.30 19.37
N ASN A 13 -22.66 -13.40 19.03
CA ASN A 13 -22.40 -12.20 19.83
C ASN A 13 -22.63 -10.90 19.05
N ARG A 14 -23.63 -10.11 19.47
CA ARG A 14 -23.94 -8.76 18.96
C ARG A 14 -23.31 -7.65 19.82
N GLU A 15 -22.61 -7.99 20.90
CA GLU A 15 -22.00 -6.99 21.77
C GLU A 15 -20.75 -6.41 21.11
N GLU A 16 -20.94 -5.27 20.46
CA GLU A 16 -19.85 -4.48 19.93
C GLU A 16 -18.99 -3.97 21.10
N ARG A 17 -17.75 -4.45 21.20
CA ARG A 17 -16.80 -3.90 22.18
C ARG A 17 -16.51 -2.44 21.81
N ARG A 18 -16.41 -1.56 22.82
CA ARG A 18 -16.00 -0.15 22.64
C ARG A 18 -14.68 0.00 21.86
N LYS A 19 -13.80 -1.01 21.90
CA LYS A 19 -12.53 -1.04 21.16
C LYS A 19 -12.43 -2.33 20.36
N VAL A 20 -12.19 -2.19 19.06
CA VAL A 20 -11.95 -3.32 18.15
C VAL A 20 -10.66 -4.06 18.59
N PRO A 21 -10.69 -5.39 18.73
CA PRO A 21 -9.51 -6.18 19.09
C PRO A 21 -8.45 -6.18 17.99
N SER A 22 -7.20 -6.40 18.36
CA SER A 22 -6.12 -6.55 17.38
C SER A 22 -6.17 -7.92 16.71
N ALA A 23 -5.63 -8.03 15.49
CA ALA A 23 -5.51 -9.32 14.80
C ALA A 23 -4.70 -10.35 15.61
N ARG A 24 -3.69 -9.88 16.36
CA ARG A 24 -2.91 -10.72 17.27
C ARG A 24 -3.78 -11.24 18.41
N TYR A 25 -4.56 -10.38 19.05
CA TYR A 25 -5.45 -10.78 20.14
C TYR A 25 -6.44 -11.84 19.67
N LEU A 26 -7.07 -11.67 18.51
CA LEU A 26 -8.01 -12.66 17.96
C LEU A 26 -7.35 -14.01 17.73
N ARG A 27 -6.15 -14.04 17.13
CA ARG A 27 -5.39 -15.28 16.91
C ARG A 27 -5.02 -16.02 18.19
N GLU A 28 -4.76 -15.27 19.27
CA GLU A 28 -4.29 -15.83 20.54
C GLU A 28 -5.43 -16.18 21.51
N ASN A 29 -6.58 -15.50 21.43
CA ASN A 29 -7.62 -15.52 22.47
C ASN A 29 -9.03 -15.84 21.96
N ASP A 30 -9.21 -16.03 20.67
CA ASP A 30 -10.53 -16.24 20.06
C ASP A 30 -10.55 -17.47 19.16
N VAL A 31 -11.75 -17.97 18.87
CA VAL A 31 -11.99 -19.20 18.11
C VAL A 31 -12.38 -18.84 16.68
N ALA A 32 -11.56 -19.24 15.71
CA ALA A 32 -11.89 -19.11 14.29
C ALA A 32 -13.05 -20.05 13.93
N VAL A 33 -14.15 -19.50 13.43
CA VAL A 33 -15.35 -20.25 13.01
C VAL A 33 -15.22 -20.69 11.56
N VAL A 34 -14.77 -19.79 10.69
CA VAL A 34 -14.51 -20.06 9.27
C VAL A 34 -13.30 -19.30 8.78
N LYS A 35 -12.62 -19.90 7.80
CA LYS A 35 -11.49 -19.30 7.09
C LYS A 35 -11.65 -19.52 5.59
N GLN A 36 -11.39 -18.48 4.80
CA GLN A 36 -11.32 -18.56 3.34
C GLN A 36 -9.99 -17.96 2.88
N ARG A 37 -9.34 -18.64 1.94
CA ARG A 37 -8.17 -18.14 1.22
C ARG A 37 -8.57 -17.83 -0.23
N LEU A 38 -8.14 -16.68 -0.73
CA LEU A 38 -8.39 -16.23 -2.10
C LEU A 38 -7.20 -16.58 -3.00
N ILE A 39 -7.42 -16.52 -4.31
CA ILE A 39 -6.43 -16.90 -5.33
C ILE A 39 -5.21 -15.97 -5.31
N ASP A 40 -5.42 -14.69 -5.02
CA ASP A 40 -4.39 -13.66 -4.88
C ASP A 40 -3.59 -13.75 -3.56
N GLY A 41 -3.89 -14.75 -2.73
CA GLY A 41 -3.23 -14.97 -1.46
C GLY A 41 -3.81 -14.19 -0.29
N ALA A 42 -4.88 -13.41 -0.49
CA ALA A 42 -5.61 -12.81 0.62
C ALA A 42 -6.32 -13.89 1.46
N GLU A 43 -6.45 -13.62 2.75
CA GLU A 43 -7.13 -14.51 3.70
C GLU A 43 -8.17 -13.73 4.50
N ILE A 44 -9.29 -14.40 4.76
CA ILE A 44 -10.34 -13.89 5.63
C ILE A 44 -10.73 -14.94 6.65
N ILE A 45 -10.84 -14.51 7.91
CA ILE A 45 -11.16 -15.36 9.06
C ILE A 45 -12.26 -14.69 9.87
N ALA A 46 -13.37 -15.38 10.11
CA ALA A 46 -14.40 -14.93 11.03
C ALA A 46 -14.29 -15.69 12.35
N TYR A 47 -14.37 -14.95 13.46
CA TYR A 47 -14.21 -15.49 14.81
C TYR A 47 -15.55 -15.55 15.56
N GLN A 48 -15.62 -16.40 16.58
CA GLN A 48 -16.81 -16.67 17.37
C GLN A 48 -17.35 -15.42 18.09
N THR A 49 -16.49 -14.43 18.35
CA THR A 49 -16.89 -13.17 18.99
C THR A 49 -17.60 -12.17 18.08
N GLY A 50 -17.73 -12.42 16.77
CA GLY A 50 -18.31 -11.43 15.85
C GLY A 50 -17.29 -10.60 15.10
N TYR A 51 -16.00 -10.79 15.34
CA TYR A 51 -14.96 -10.06 14.60
C TYR A 51 -14.44 -10.85 13.41
N VAL A 52 -14.08 -10.12 12.37
CA VAL A 52 -13.51 -10.63 11.12
C VAL A 52 -12.11 -10.06 10.98
N PHE A 53 -11.15 -10.91 10.68
CA PHE A 53 -9.80 -10.53 10.28
C PHE A 53 -9.68 -10.74 8.77
N TYR A 54 -9.33 -9.68 8.05
CA TYR A 54 -8.99 -9.70 6.63
C TYR A 54 -7.52 -9.32 6.47
N CYS A 55 -6.76 -10.06 5.67
CA CYS A 55 -5.40 -9.70 5.30
C CYS A 55 -5.06 -9.98 3.85
N ALA A 56 -4.30 -9.06 3.25
CA ALA A 56 -3.70 -9.15 1.93
C ALA A 56 -2.18 -8.87 2.06
N GLY A 57 -1.37 -9.91 1.87
CA GLY A 57 0.04 -9.92 2.30
C GLY A 57 0.20 -9.57 3.79
N ASP A 58 1.17 -8.75 4.17
CA ASP A 58 1.36 -8.28 5.56
C ASP A 58 0.38 -7.16 6.01
N TYR A 59 -0.59 -6.76 5.17
CA TYR A 59 -1.59 -5.75 5.56
C TYR A 59 -2.81 -6.48 6.09
N GLY A 60 -3.32 -6.04 7.22
CA GLY A 60 -4.47 -6.66 7.85
C GLY A 60 -5.37 -5.66 8.54
N THR A 61 -6.65 -5.96 8.58
CA THR A 61 -7.69 -5.15 9.23
C THR A 61 -8.63 -6.06 10.01
N VAL A 62 -9.13 -5.54 11.13
CA VAL A 62 -10.14 -6.22 11.95
C VAL A 62 -11.39 -5.35 11.98
N PHE A 63 -12.55 -5.97 11.79
CA PHE A 63 -13.83 -5.29 11.82
C PHE A 63 -14.95 -6.20 12.34
N PRO A 64 -16.01 -5.65 12.94
CA PRO A 64 -17.15 -6.43 13.37
C PRO A 64 -18.02 -6.87 12.18
N LEU A 65 -18.39 -8.16 12.16
CA LEU A 65 -19.26 -8.78 11.16
C LEU A 65 -20.61 -8.05 11.04
N PHE A 66 -21.19 -7.68 12.17
CA PHE A 66 -22.54 -7.11 12.26
C PHE A 66 -22.65 -5.64 11.85
N THR A 67 -21.53 -4.97 11.56
CA THR A 67 -21.55 -3.61 11.00
C THR A 67 -21.51 -3.58 9.48
N CYS A 68 -21.30 -4.71 8.82
CA CYS A 68 -21.32 -4.83 7.37
C CYS A 68 -22.77 -4.77 6.85
N ARG A 69 -23.26 -3.56 6.57
CA ARG A 69 -24.59 -3.29 5.99
C ARG A 69 -24.54 -3.26 4.46
N ASP A 70 -25.40 -2.44 3.84
CA ASP A 70 -25.33 -2.04 2.43
C ASP A 70 -23.88 -1.79 1.98
N TYR A 71 -23.58 -2.15 0.74
CA TYR A 71 -22.31 -1.84 0.09
C TYR A 71 -22.51 -0.70 -0.91
N VAL A 72 -21.65 0.31 -0.84
CA VAL A 72 -21.69 1.47 -1.73
C VAL A 72 -20.44 1.42 -2.59
N TYR A 73 -20.64 1.26 -3.89
CA TYR A 73 -19.58 1.32 -4.89
C TYR A 73 -19.58 2.68 -5.57
N GLU A 74 -18.47 3.40 -5.47
CA GLU A 74 -18.27 4.70 -6.10
C GLU A 74 -17.20 4.58 -7.20
N ALA A 75 -17.61 4.84 -8.45
CA ALA A 75 -16.69 4.88 -9.59
C ALA A 75 -16.88 6.21 -10.34
N GLY A 76 -15.99 7.16 -10.06
CA GLY A 76 -16.09 8.52 -10.60
C GLY A 76 -17.36 9.22 -10.11
N ARG A 77 -18.33 9.46 -11.01
CA ARG A 77 -19.63 10.08 -10.68
C ARG A 77 -20.76 9.06 -10.49
N LYS A 78 -20.50 7.77 -10.69
CA LYS A 78 -21.51 6.72 -10.56
C LYS A 78 -21.44 6.13 -9.16
N ILE A 79 -22.56 6.24 -8.44
CA ILE A 79 -22.76 5.60 -7.13
C ILE A 79 -23.73 4.45 -7.33
N THR A 80 -23.35 3.24 -6.92
CA THR A 80 -24.22 2.05 -6.93
C THR A 80 -24.31 1.49 -5.53
N VAL A 81 -25.54 1.29 -5.05
CA VAL A 81 -25.80 0.71 -3.73
C VAL A 81 -26.31 -0.72 -3.90
N VAL A 82 -25.61 -1.67 -3.29
CA VAL A 82 -26.06 -3.06 -3.16
C VAL A 82 -26.57 -3.25 -1.74
N LYS A 83 -27.83 -3.67 -1.60
CA LYS A 83 -28.49 -3.79 -0.31
C LYS A 83 -27.95 -4.94 0.54
N GLU A 84 -28.01 -4.80 1.86
CA GLU A 84 -27.53 -5.82 2.80
C GLU A 84 -28.17 -7.20 2.56
N ASP A 85 -29.48 -7.22 2.31
CA ASP A 85 -30.28 -8.45 2.10
C ASP A 85 -29.82 -9.26 0.88
N PHE A 86 -29.29 -8.60 -0.16
CA PHE A 86 -28.66 -9.28 -1.28
C PHE A 86 -27.51 -10.19 -0.81
N PHE A 87 -26.72 -9.74 0.17
CA PHE A 87 -25.54 -10.46 0.65
C PHE A 87 -25.86 -11.57 1.64
N ASP A 88 -27.00 -11.52 2.33
CA ASP A 88 -27.35 -12.50 3.37
C ASP A 88 -27.37 -13.94 2.81
N ASN A 89 -27.82 -14.11 1.56
CA ASN A 89 -27.86 -15.39 0.86
C ASN A 89 -26.61 -15.69 0.00
N GLN A 90 -25.62 -14.80 0.01
CA GLN A 90 -24.36 -15.01 -0.72
C GLN A 90 -23.36 -15.80 0.13
N PRO A 91 -22.31 -16.36 -0.51
CA PRO A 91 -21.11 -16.80 0.19
C PRO A 91 -20.67 -15.83 1.27
N TRP A 92 -20.44 -16.33 2.49
CA TRP A 92 -20.15 -15.52 3.67
C TRP A 92 -19.00 -14.52 3.47
N TYR A 93 -18.02 -14.85 2.62
CA TYR A 93 -16.85 -14.02 2.39
C TYR A 93 -17.08 -12.87 1.40
N VAL A 94 -18.12 -12.90 0.55
CA VAL A 94 -18.29 -11.90 -0.54
C VAL A 94 -18.41 -10.48 -0.01
N ARG A 95 -19.36 -10.22 0.89
CA ARG A 95 -19.53 -8.89 1.48
C ARG A 95 -18.33 -8.47 2.34
N LEU A 96 -17.69 -9.43 2.98
CA LEU A 96 -16.61 -9.18 3.94
C LEU A 96 -15.28 -8.90 3.24
N ILE A 97 -15.03 -9.44 2.05
CA ILE A 97 -13.90 -9.05 1.20
C ILE A 97 -14.03 -7.59 0.79
N LEU A 98 -15.22 -7.17 0.35
CA LEU A 98 -15.47 -5.77 0.00
C LEU A 98 -15.20 -4.83 1.18
N GLU A 99 -15.66 -5.20 2.39
CA GLU A 99 -15.34 -4.44 3.61
C GLU A 99 -13.83 -4.41 3.88
N GLY A 100 -13.17 -5.57 3.77
CA GLY A 100 -11.76 -5.75 4.02
C GLY A 100 -10.90 -4.88 3.11
N GLU A 101 -11.17 -4.94 1.81
CA GLU A 101 -10.49 -4.16 0.78
C GLU A 101 -10.67 -2.66 1.01
N ASP A 102 -11.90 -2.17 1.18
CA ASP A 102 -12.12 -0.74 1.41
C ASP A 102 -11.43 -0.24 2.67
N ARG A 103 -11.42 -1.05 3.74
CA ARG A 103 -10.71 -0.68 4.98
C ARG A 103 -9.21 -0.69 4.79
N LEU A 104 -8.65 -1.64 4.04
CA LEU A 104 -7.22 -1.64 3.74
C LEU A 104 -6.84 -0.44 2.87
N CYS A 105 -7.63 -0.10 1.85
CA CYS A 105 -7.45 1.09 1.03
C CYS A 105 -7.46 2.37 1.88
N ARG A 106 -8.49 2.57 2.72
CA ARG A 106 -8.55 3.73 3.63
C ARG A 106 -7.40 3.77 4.62
N ASN A 107 -7.01 2.63 5.20
CA ASN A 107 -5.87 2.56 6.11
C ASN A 107 -4.56 2.92 5.40
N ARG A 108 -4.40 2.50 4.15
CA ARG A 108 -3.26 2.83 3.31
C ARG A 108 -3.23 4.32 2.99
N GLU A 109 -4.35 4.90 2.57
CA GLU A 109 -4.48 6.34 2.33
C GLU A 109 -4.15 7.17 3.57
N VAL A 110 -4.66 6.78 4.75
CA VAL A 110 -4.35 7.47 6.01
C VAL A 110 -2.88 7.33 6.37
N ARG A 111 -2.27 6.16 6.14
CA ARG A 111 -0.84 5.96 6.38
C ARG A 111 0.02 6.77 5.41
N GLU A 112 -0.34 6.79 4.13
CA GLU A 112 0.33 7.58 3.10
C GLU A 112 0.17 9.08 3.36
N HIS A 113 -1.02 9.53 3.77
CA HIS A 113 -1.30 10.91 4.13
C HIS A 113 -0.60 11.33 5.43
N ASN A 114 -0.54 10.46 6.45
CA ASN A 114 0.22 10.73 7.67
C ASN A 114 1.74 10.67 7.42
N ASN A 115 2.18 9.91 6.42
CA ASN A 115 3.57 9.93 5.93
C ASN A 115 3.83 11.07 4.94
N CYS A 116 2.81 11.84 4.52
CA CYS A 116 2.99 13.09 3.79
C CYS A 116 3.41 14.19 4.78
N ILE A 117 4.71 14.25 5.05
CA ILE A 117 5.33 15.40 5.72
C ILE A 117 5.03 16.65 4.86
N SER A 118 4.39 17.66 5.46
CA SER A 118 4.24 19.00 4.88
C SER A 118 5.60 19.52 4.42
N TYR A 119 5.66 20.09 3.22
CA TYR A 119 6.86 20.51 2.49
C TYR A 119 7.67 21.66 3.14
N SER A 120 7.64 21.79 4.47
CA SER A 120 8.35 22.84 5.22
C SER A 120 9.56 22.35 6.03
N HIS A 121 9.78 21.05 6.20
CA HIS A 121 11.02 20.53 6.81
C HIS A 121 11.55 19.32 6.01
N ILE A 122 12.41 19.62 5.04
CA ILE A 122 13.20 18.62 4.32
C ILE A 122 14.28 18.10 5.27
N SER A 123 13.98 17.03 6.01
CA SER A 123 14.98 16.09 6.53
C SER A 123 14.28 14.77 6.91
N GLU A 124 14.92 13.66 6.54
CA GLU A 124 14.64 12.27 6.95
C GLU A 124 13.39 11.60 6.34
N GLY A 125 13.60 10.55 5.53
CA GLY A 125 12.52 9.62 5.16
C GLY A 125 12.53 9.04 3.74
N TRP A 126 13.49 9.38 2.87
CA TRP A 126 13.51 8.82 1.51
C TRP A 126 13.76 7.29 1.45
N CYS A 127 14.22 6.68 2.55
CA CYS A 127 14.42 5.23 2.65
C CYS A 127 13.17 4.43 3.03
N GLU A 128 12.05 5.06 3.38
CA GLU A 128 10.78 4.36 3.63
C GLU A 128 9.86 4.29 2.40
N LEU A 129 10.25 4.91 1.28
CA LEU A 129 9.49 4.89 0.02
C LEU A 129 9.77 3.67 -0.88
N VAL A 130 10.63 2.74 -0.43
CA VAL A 130 10.75 1.42 -1.08
C VAL A 130 9.80 0.47 -0.37
N ASP A 131 8.61 0.29 -0.94
CA ASP A 131 7.65 -0.73 -0.55
C ASP A 131 8.36 -2.09 -0.54
N LYS A 132 8.46 -2.75 0.61
CA LYS A 132 9.14 -4.05 0.78
C LYS A 132 8.38 -5.21 0.08
N ARG A 133 7.46 -4.90 -0.84
CA ARG A 133 6.48 -5.80 -1.47
C ARG A 133 6.41 -5.70 -2.99
N GLN A 134 7.39 -5.11 -3.66
CA GLN A 134 7.40 -5.21 -5.12
C GLN A 134 7.45 -6.67 -5.54
N ASN A 135 6.51 -7.07 -6.40
CA ASN A 135 6.59 -8.33 -7.14
C ASN A 135 7.98 -8.37 -7.80
N VAL A 136 8.63 -9.55 -7.90
CA VAL A 136 9.95 -9.69 -8.55
C VAL A 136 9.98 -8.98 -9.90
N LEU A 137 8.86 -9.03 -10.64
CA LEU A 137 8.67 -8.31 -11.89
C LEU A 137 8.68 -6.78 -11.72
N GLU A 138 7.97 -6.21 -10.74
CA GLU A 138 7.96 -4.77 -10.49
C GLU A 138 9.33 -4.27 -10.01
N LYS A 139 10.03 -5.10 -9.23
CA LYS A 139 11.40 -4.80 -8.80
C LYS A 139 12.36 -4.79 -10.00
N LEU A 140 12.23 -5.76 -10.92
CA LEU A 140 13.00 -5.78 -12.17
C LEU A 140 12.69 -4.57 -13.05
N ILE A 141 11.41 -4.20 -13.20
CA ILE A 141 10.99 -3.02 -13.97
C ILE A 141 11.57 -1.75 -13.34
N ILE A 142 11.58 -1.64 -12.01
CA ILE A 142 12.11 -0.48 -11.31
C ILE A 142 13.64 -0.44 -11.38
N GLU A 143 14.32 -1.57 -11.23
CA GLU A 143 15.78 -1.66 -11.38
C GLU A 143 16.20 -1.32 -12.81
N GLU A 144 15.50 -1.81 -13.83
CA GLU A 144 15.72 -1.51 -15.23
C GLU A 144 15.45 -0.03 -15.52
N ALA A 145 14.32 0.51 -15.06
CA ALA A 145 14.01 1.93 -15.20
C ALA A 145 15.04 2.82 -14.50
N ILE A 146 15.49 2.46 -13.29
CA ILE A 146 16.57 3.17 -12.58
C ILE A 146 17.87 3.10 -13.39
N GLY A 147 18.19 1.94 -13.98
CA GLY A 147 19.35 1.77 -14.87
C GLY A 147 19.30 2.72 -16.07
N GLU A 148 18.19 2.71 -16.79
CA GLU A 148 17.96 3.61 -17.94
C GLU A 148 18.02 5.09 -17.54
N PHE A 149 17.47 5.47 -16.39
CA PHE A 149 17.59 6.83 -15.86
C PHE A 149 19.02 7.21 -15.49
N MET A 150 19.79 6.27 -14.94
CA MET A 150 21.18 6.47 -14.58
C MET A 150 22.10 6.56 -15.80
N ASP A 151 21.73 5.96 -16.93
CA ASP A 151 22.44 6.08 -18.23
C ASP A 151 22.22 7.42 -18.93
N LEU A 152 21.16 8.14 -18.59
CA LEU A 152 20.96 9.51 -19.08
C LEU A 152 21.87 10.52 -18.36
N LEU A 153 22.43 10.18 -17.21
CA LEU A 153 23.27 11.08 -16.43
C LEU A 153 24.73 11.06 -16.88
N THR A 154 25.46 12.16 -16.66
CA THR A 154 26.93 12.11 -16.74
C THR A 154 27.50 11.31 -15.58
N ASP A 155 28.71 10.75 -15.70
CA ASP A 155 29.36 10.01 -14.61
C ASP A 155 29.42 10.82 -13.32
N ARG A 156 29.69 12.12 -13.44
CA ARG A 156 29.71 13.05 -12.31
C ARG A 156 28.33 13.16 -11.64
N GLN A 157 27.26 13.28 -12.42
CA GLN A 157 25.89 13.33 -11.91
C GLN A 157 25.49 11.99 -11.27
N ARG A 158 25.83 10.87 -11.92
CA ARG A 158 25.54 9.52 -11.44
C ARG A 158 26.19 9.25 -10.10
N GLN A 159 27.48 9.58 -9.96
CA GLN A 159 28.21 9.41 -8.70
C GLN A 159 27.64 10.30 -7.59
N VAL A 160 27.28 11.55 -7.89
CA VAL A 160 26.65 12.45 -6.91
C VAL A 160 25.28 11.93 -6.49
N ILE A 161 24.43 11.51 -7.43
CA ILE A 161 23.11 10.92 -7.13
C ILE A 161 23.26 9.62 -6.34
N HIS A 162 24.23 8.77 -6.67
CA HIS A 162 24.51 7.54 -5.94
C HIS A 162 24.87 7.81 -4.47
N GLN A 163 25.78 8.76 -4.21
CA GLN A 163 26.17 9.08 -2.84
C GLN A 163 25.02 9.69 -2.01
N ILE A 164 24.21 10.56 -2.63
CA ILE A 164 23.08 11.20 -1.94
C ILE A 164 21.94 10.21 -1.66
N TYR A 165 21.54 9.41 -2.65
CA TYR A 165 20.30 8.62 -2.58
C TYR A 165 20.50 7.18 -2.12
N PHE A 166 21.62 6.54 -2.48
CA PHE A 166 21.87 5.13 -2.14
C PHE A 166 22.75 5.00 -0.89
N GLN A 167 23.73 5.89 -0.74
CA GLN A 167 24.62 5.90 0.44
C GLN A 167 24.16 6.86 1.54
N GLN A 168 23.03 7.56 1.33
CA GLN A 168 22.42 8.51 2.27
C GLN A 168 23.37 9.60 2.80
N ARG A 169 24.36 10.01 1.99
CA ARG A 169 25.26 11.10 2.35
C ARG A 169 24.58 12.45 2.20
N THR A 170 24.90 13.37 3.09
CA THR A 170 24.45 14.76 2.99
C THR A 170 25.17 15.50 1.84
N GLN A 171 24.57 16.57 1.32
CA GLN A 171 25.22 17.39 0.29
C GLN A 171 26.56 17.97 0.76
N ARG A 172 26.70 18.21 2.07
CA ARG A 172 27.93 18.65 2.73
C ARG A 172 29.02 17.57 2.74
N GLU A 173 28.66 16.32 3.00
CA GLU A 173 29.62 15.21 2.93
C GLU A 173 30.03 14.95 1.48
N VAL A 174 29.09 15.00 0.55
CA VAL A 174 29.36 14.87 -0.89
C VAL A 174 30.24 16.03 -1.38
N SER A 175 29.99 17.27 -0.94
CA SER A 175 30.81 18.42 -1.34
C SER A 175 32.27 18.24 -0.93
N ARG A 176 32.51 17.70 0.28
CA ARG A 176 33.85 17.34 0.79
C ARG A 176 34.50 16.23 -0.05
N VAL A 177 33.75 15.18 -0.37
CA VAL A 177 34.24 14.04 -1.16
C VAL A 177 34.62 14.44 -2.59
N PHE A 178 33.84 15.31 -3.21
CA PHE A 178 34.05 15.74 -4.59
C PHE A 178 34.89 17.02 -4.73
N GLY A 179 35.33 17.61 -3.61
CA GLY A 179 36.16 18.83 -3.58
C GLY A 179 35.46 20.05 -4.16
N ILE A 180 34.13 20.15 -4.02
CA ILE A 180 33.31 21.23 -4.58
C ILE A 180 32.45 21.89 -3.48
N THR A 181 31.79 23.00 -3.81
CA THR A 181 30.90 23.69 -2.89
C THR A 181 29.54 22.99 -2.79
N GLU A 182 28.88 23.08 -1.63
CA GLU A 182 27.52 22.53 -1.44
C GLU A 182 26.50 23.05 -2.48
N PRO A 183 26.49 24.35 -2.87
CA PRO A 183 25.65 24.82 -3.96
C PRO A 183 25.94 24.16 -5.32
N ALA A 184 27.20 23.81 -5.60
CA ALA A 184 27.56 23.09 -6.82
C ALA A 184 27.02 21.64 -6.80
N VAL A 185 27.00 20.99 -5.64
CA VAL A 185 26.34 19.68 -5.43
C VAL A 185 24.83 19.82 -5.67
N SER A 186 24.18 20.82 -5.05
CA SER A 186 22.75 21.09 -5.23
C SER A 186 22.38 21.34 -6.70
N LYS A 187 23.20 22.12 -7.42
CA LYS A 187 23.04 22.36 -8.86
C LYS A 187 23.19 21.08 -9.67
N CYS A 188 24.16 20.23 -9.34
CA CYS A 188 24.36 18.94 -9.98
C CYS A 188 23.14 18.01 -9.81
N ILE A 189 22.60 17.91 -8.58
CA ILE A 189 21.38 17.14 -8.28
C ILE A 189 20.19 17.66 -9.07
N SER A 190 20.02 19.00 -9.11
CA SER A 190 18.90 19.64 -9.79
C SER A 190 18.94 19.39 -11.30
N GLN A 191 20.12 19.49 -11.90
CA GLN A 191 20.32 19.18 -13.33
C GLN A 191 20.08 17.70 -13.64
N ALA A 192 20.55 16.80 -12.78
CA ALA A 192 20.31 15.37 -12.91
C ALA A 192 18.81 15.03 -12.88
N LYS A 193 18.09 15.55 -11.88
CA LYS A 193 16.63 15.37 -11.76
C LYS A 193 15.86 15.94 -12.95
N GLN A 194 16.25 17.13 -13.43
CA GLN A 194 15.62 17.73 -14.60
C GLN A 194 15.84 16.89 -15.86
N LYS A 195 17.03 16.30 -16.01
CA LYS A 195 17.36 15.42 -17.14
C LYS A 195 16.57 14.11 -17.09
N MET A 196 16.42 13.51 -15.92
CA MET A 196 15.55 12.34 -15.74
C MET A 196 14.09 12.68 -16.07
N ARG A 197 13.55 13.78 -15.52
CA ARG A 197 12.16 14.21 -15.74
C ARG A 197 11.81 14.46 -17.21
N ARG A 198 12.70 15.12 -17.96
CA ARG A 198 12.48 15.39 -19.39
C ARG A 198 12.42 14.11 -20.24
N ASN A 199 13.10 13.06 -19.81
CA ASN A 199 13.14 11.78 -20.53
C ASN A 199 12.12 10.76 -20.01
N ALA A 200 11.53 10.98 -18.83
CA ALA A 200 10.51 10.10 -18.26
C ALA A 200 9.29 9.91 -19.18
N GLY A 201 8.85 10.96 -19.89
CA GLY A 201 7.75 10.85 -20.85
C GLY A 201 8.08 9.98 -22.09
N ARG A 202 9.36 9.81 -22.41
CA ARG A 202 9.82 8.96 -23.52
C ARG A 202 9.76 7.47 -23.16
N LEU A 203 9.97 7.15 -21.88
CA LEU A 203 9.91 5.79 -21.33
C LEU A 203 8.47 5.32 -21.06
N ILE A 204 7.58 6.22 -20.62
CA ILE A 204 6.14 5.92 -20.48
C ILE A 204 5.52 5.53 -21.85
N GLY A 205 6.00 6.12 -22.95
CA GLY A 205 5.56 5.77 -24.30
C GLY A 205 6.10 4.43 -24.84
N VAL A 206 7.17 3.88 -24.25
CA VAL A 206 7.69 2.54 -24.59
C VAL A 206 6.87 1.46 -23.88
N LEU A 207 6.45 1.72 -22.63
CA LEU A 207 5.58 0.82 -21.86
C LEU A 207 4.14 0.71 -22.41
N GLN A 208 3.70 1.67 -23.23
CA GLN A 208 2.38 1.65 -23.90
C GLN A 208 2.40 1.04 -25.31
N LYS A 209 3.57 0.72 -25.88
CA LYS A 209 3.71 0.21 -27.26
C LYS A 209 4.07 -1.27 -27.35
N GLY A 210 4.02 -2.00 -26.24
CA GLY A 210 4.08 -3.46 -26.22
C GLY A 210 2.70 -4.08 -26.34
N GLU A 211 2.04 -3.91 -27.49
CA GLU A 211 0.98 -4.81 -27.99
C GLU A 211 1.54 -5.57 -29.20
#